data_AF-A0A8T2CTX1-F1
#
_entry.id   AF-A0A8T2CTX1-F1
#
_cell.length_a   1.000
_cell.length_b   1.000
_cell.length_c   1.000
_cell.angle_alpha   90.00
_cell.angle_beta   90.00
_cell.angle_gamma   90.00
#
_symmetry.space_group_name_H-M   'P 1'
#
loop_
_entity.id
_entity.type
_entity.pdbx_description
1 polymer ?
#
loop_
_entity_poly.entity_id
_entity_poly.type
_entity_poly.pdbx_seq_one_letter_code
_entity_poly.pdbx_strand_id
1 'polypeptide(L)'
;MSISQFPPPASPSPASSSRSLASSSPSPGSFSSSMRLWRPAAQRNLRNQWSNLSNCRQQWIVACSAGRSHATLLVNSYLSQKYMPMMELGVLSDMFDIDKKALKKLFTQQSSYRIKLLSSYKEMVAVVVEMVNASRSLRCYTKLSTGSLIQFSGTKEDSNDAGDCGGIPVFNFWNVSAFEKMAEELVEMFKREVMLKRLLIMELISLSTEVPQPINNSWSDELYHGEFDHLTKCSLYSMEVAKPVLPRVKDYNIGSSSISHTNQPTAEILQIYLTTWLAEVNIDTHRVDEILALVGEEIRVTF
;
A
#
# COMPACT_ATOMS: atom_id res chain seq x y z
N MET A 1 93.18 43.68 -35.50
CA MET A 1 92.91 42.41 -36.18
C MET A 1 91.99 41.57 -35.29
N SER A 2 91.06 40.87 -35.93
CA SER A 2 90.11 39.87 -35.44
C SER A 2 88.85 40.34 -34.68
N ILE A 3 87.74 39.98 -35.35
CA ILE A 3 86.32 40.16 -35.10
C ILE A 3 85.86 39.21 -33.99
N SER A 4 84.92 39.65 -33.14
CA SER A 4 83.97 38.74 -32.50
C SER A 4 82.57 39.35 -32.58
N GLN A 5 81.68 38.63 -33.26
CA GLN A 5 80.28 38.98 -33.50
C GLN A 5 79.42 38.53 -32.32
N PHE A 6 78.52 39.40 -31.84
CA PHE A 6 77.36 39.02 -31.03
C PHE A 6 76.08 39.60 -31.67
N PRO A 7 74.96 38.86 -31.70
CA PRO A 7 73.72 39.27 -32.37
C PRO A 7 72.84 40.23 -31.52
N PRO A 8 71.88 40.94 -32.15
CA PRO A 8 71.02 41.92 -31.49
C PRO A 8 69.82 41.28 -30.74
N PRO A 9 69.14 42.04 -29.85
CA PRO A 9 68.19 41.51 -28.88
C PRO A 9 66.80 41.20 -29.46
N ALA A 10 66.16 40.17 -28.91
CA ALA A 10 64.78 39.78 -29.23
C ALA A 10 63.75 40.60 -28.44
N SER A 11 62.68 41.01 -29.14
CA SER A 11 61.53 41.76 -28.62
C SER A 11 60.71 40.97 -27.58
N PRO A 12 60.05 41.64 -26.61
CA PRO A 12 59.24 40.98 -25.58
C PRO A 12 57.80 40.71 -26.06
N SER A 13 57.33 39.48 -25.85
CA SER A 13 55.91 39.09 -25.97
C SER A 13 55.15 39.44 -24.68
N PRO A 14 53.90 39.95 -24.73
CA PRO A 14 53.14 40.31 -23.54
C PRO A 14 52.44 39.10 -22.89
N ALA A 15 52.29 39.23 -21.57
CA ALA A 15 51.80 38.26 -20.61
C ALA A 15 50.35 37.79 -20.85
N SER A 16 50.14 36.49 -20.66
CA SER A 16 48.85 35.83 -20.53
C SER A 16 48.16 36.27 -19.23
N SER A 17 47.07 37.01 -19.37
CA SER A 17 46.21 37.43 -18.26
C SER A 17 45.37 36.28 -17.73
N SER A 18 45.33 36.18 -16.41
CA SER A 18 44.54 35.30 -15.56
C SER A 18 43.04 35.34 -15.91
N ARG A 19 42.47 34.19 -16.32
CA ARG A 19 41.01 34.00 -16.38
C ARG A 19 40.49 33.73 -14.98
N SER A 20 39.83 34.74 -14.41
CA SER A 20 38.93 34.63 -13.27
C SER A 20 37.82 33.62 -13.57
N LEU A 21 37.67 32.62 -12.68
CA LEU A 21 36.51 31.75 -12.58
C LEU A 21 35.28 32.61 -12.23
N ALA A 22 34.50 32.98 -13.24
CA ALA A 22 33.15 33.47 -13.04
C ALA A 22 32.20 32.27 -12.91
N SER A 23 31.62 32.12 -11.73
CA SER A 23 30.51 31.22 -11.45
C SER A 23 29.36 31.47 -12.43
N SER A 24 29.05 30.48 -13.25
CA SER A 24 27.89 30.47 -14.14
C SER A 24 26.60 30.50 -13.32
N SER A 25 26.00 31.67 -13.21
CA SER A 25 24.60 31.80 -12.80
C SER A 25 23.71 31.36 -13.97
N PRO A 26 22.71 30.49 -13.77
CA PRO A 26 21.84 30.06 -14.88
C PRO A 26 20.92 31.19 -15.31
N SER A 27 20.88 31.46 -16.62
CA SER A 27 20.06 32.49 -17.24
C SER A 27 18.55 32.23 -17.03
N PRO A 28 17.70 33.26 -16.81
CA PRO A 28 16.26 33.10 -16.52
C PRO A 28 15.43 32.48 -17.65
N GLY A 29 15.96 32.38 -18.87
CA GLY A 29 15.23 31.92 -20.05
C GLY A 29 15.08 30.40 -20.21
N SER A 30 15.98 29.60 -19.64
CA SER A 30 16.00 28.15 -19.85
C SER A 30 14.95 27.40 -19.01
N PHE A 31 14.53 27.98 -17.88
CA PHE A 31 13.45 27.43 -17.05
C PHE A 31 12.08 27.50 -17.74
N SER A 32 11.84 28.52 -18.57
CA SER A 32 10.53 28.79 -19.20
C SER A 32 10.05 27.70 -20.16
N SER A 33 10.93 27.10 -20.97
CA SER A 33 10.54 26.08 -21.96
C SER A 33 10.27 24.72 -21.33
N SER A 34 11.15 24.28 -20.42
CA SER A 34 11.01 22.99 -19.72
C SER A 34 9.81 23.01 -18.77
N MET A 35 9.54 24.13 -18.10
CA MET A 35 8.35 24.32 -17.26
C MET A 35 7.04 24.24 -18.05
N ARG A 36 7.00 24.79 -19.27
CA ARG A 36 5.80 24.73 -20.14
C ARG A 36 5.42 23.32 -20.54
N LEU A 37 6.39 22.43 -20.71
CA LEU A 37 6.15 21.02 -21.06
C LEU A 37 5.87 20.16 -19.82
N TRP A 38 6.53 20.47 -18.69
CA TRP A 38 6.37 19.74 -17.44
C TRP A 38 4.97 19.90 -16.83
N ARG A 39 4.45 21.14 -16.73
CA ARG A 39 3.20 21.40 -16.00
C ARG A 39 1.99 20.64 -16.57
N PRO A 40 1.72 20.63 -17.89
CA PRO A 40 0.59 19.85 -18.43
C PRO A 40 0.74 18.34 -18.21
N ALA A 41 1.96 17.82 -18.25
CA ALA A 41 2.22 16.41 -17.97
C ALA A 41 1.98 16.07 -16.49
N ALA A 42 2.46 16.92 -15.58
CA ALA A 42 2.23 16.78 -14.14
C ALA A 42 0.75 16.85 -13.79
N GLN A 43 0.01 17.81 -14.36
CA GLN A 43 -1.45 17.91 -14.16
C GLN A 43 -2.18 16.64 -14.60
N ARG A 44 -1.83 16.08 -15.77
CA ARG A 44 -2.43 14.83 -16.25
C ARG A 44 -2.09 13.65 -15.35
N ASN A 45 -0.83 13.53 -14.95
CA ASN A 45 -0.39 12.44 -14.08
C ASN A 45 -1.09 12.48 -12.72
N LEU A 46 -1.14 13.65 -12.07
CA LEU A 46 -1.85 13.83 -10.80
C LEU A 46 -3.32 13.42 -10.91
N ARG A 47 -4.03 13.86 -11.96
CA ARG A 47 -5.42 13.43 -12.20
C ARG A 47 -5.53 11.91 -12.32
N ASN A 48 -4.65 11.29 -13.10
CA ASN A 48 -4.68 9.84 -13.31
C ASN A 48 -4.40 9.06 -12.01
N GLN A 49 -3.36 9.43 -11.26
CA GLN A 49 -3.02 8.72 -10.02
C GLN A 49 -4.09 8.91 -8.93
N TRP A 50 -4.67 10.10 -8.82
CA TRP A 50 -5.77 10.33 -7.87
C TRP A 50 -7.07 9.62 -8.26
N SER A 51 -7.38 9.53 -9.56
CA SER A 51 -8.46 8.67 -10.05
C SER A 51 -8.20 7.20 -9.74
N ASN A 52 -6.95 6.74 -9.89
CA ASN A 52 -6.56 5.38 -9.50
C ASN A 52 -6.75 5.16 -7.99
N LEU A 53 -6.35 6.11 -7.15
CA LEU A 53 -6.54 6.04 -5.69
C LEU A 53 -8.03 5.97 -5.31
N SER A 54 -8.88 6.80 -5.93
CA SER A 54 -10.34 6.73 -5.73
C SER A 54 -10.92 5.37 -6.17
N ASN A 55 -10.52 4.87 -7.34
CA ASN A 55 -10.95 3.55 -7.80
C ASN A 55 -10.48 2.42 -6.87
N CYS A 56 -9.23 2.49 -6.37
CA CYS A 56 -8.72 1.55 -5.37
C CYS A 56 -9.56 1.57 -4.10
N ARG A 57 -10.00 2.75 -3.61
CA ARG A 57 -10.93 2.84 -2.47
C ARG A 57 -12.23 2.08 -2.75
N GLN A 58 -12.80 2.21 -3.94
CA GLN A 58 -14.03 1.49 -4.28
C GLN A 58 -13.80 -0.04 -4.34
N GLN A 59 -12.66 -0.47 -4.87
CA GLN A 59 -12.28 -1.89 -4.90
C GLN A 59 -12.04 -2.43 -3.49
N TRP A 60 -11.41 -1.65 -2.61
CA TRP A 60 -11.26 -1.99 -1.19
C TRP A 60 -12.61 -2.26 -0.53
N ILE A 61 -13.59 -1.37 -0.70
CA ILE A 61 -14.94 -1.52 -0.12
C ILE A 61 -15.58 -2.84 -0.56
N VAL A 62 -15.45 -3.18 -1.85
CA VAL A 62 -15.99 -4.44 -2.40
C VAL A 62 -15.28 -5.66 -1.79
N ALA A 63 -13.95 -5.68 -1.79
CA ALA A 63 -13.16 -6.78 -1.25
C ALA A 63 -13.37 -6.97 0.26
N CYS A 64 -13.41 -5.87 1.02
CA CYS A 64 -13.66 -5.87 2.46
C CYS A 64 -15.07 -6.37 2.80
N SER A 65 -16.08 -5.97 2.02
CA SER A 65 -17.46 -6.46 2.18
C SER A 65 -17.58 -7.95 1.85
N ALA A 66 -16.93 -8.42 0.78
CA ALA A 66 -16.88 -9.85 0.44
C ALA A 66 -16.19 -10.65 1.55
N GLY A 67 -15.04 -10.19 2.02
CA GLY A 67 -14.31 -10.81 3.13
C GLY A 67 -15.15 -10.89 4.41
N ARG A 68 -15.88 -9.82 4.75
CA ARG A 68 -16.81 -9.81 5.90
C ARG A 68 -17.91 -10.86 5.77
N SER A 69 -18.50 -10.96 4.57
CA SER A 69 -19.53 -11.96 4.27
C SER A 69 -18.97 -13.38 4.45
N HIS A 70 -17.78 -13.66 3.92
CA HIS A 70 -17.12 -14.95 4.04
C HIS A 70 -16.70 -15.26 5.48
N ALA A 71 -16.19 -14.29 6.24
CA ALA A 71 -15.88 -14.43 7.66
C ALA A 71 -17.15 -14.76 8.48
N THR A 72 -18.25 -14.06 8.21
CA THR A 72 -19.54 -14.31 8.87
C THR A 72 -20.04 -15.73 8.60
N LEU A 73 -20.01 -16.16 7.32
CA LEU A 73 -20.41 -17.51 6.93
C LEU A 73 -19.50 -18.59 7.54
N LEU A 74 -18.20 -18.32 7.62
CA LEU A 74 -17.21 -19.19 8.27
C LEU A 74 -17.52 -19.38 9.75
N VAL A 75 -17.77 -18.29 10.48
CA VAL A 75 -18.14 -18.29 11.89
C VAL A 75 -19.47 -19.02 12.10
N ASN A 76 -20.48 -18.75 11.26
CA ASN A 76 -21.77 -19.42 11.34
C ASN A 76 -21.65 -20.93 11.13
N SER A 77 -20.87 -21.37 10.12
CA SER A 77 -20.59 -22.80 9.91
C SER A 77 -19.80 -23.42 11.06
N TYR A 78 -18.86 -22.69 11.67
CA TYR A 78 -18.12 -23.15 12.84
C TYR A 78 -19.04 -23.36 14.05
N LEU A 79 -19.84 -22.35 14.40
CA LEU A 79 -20.78 -22.43 15.52
C LEU A 79 -21.84 -23.51 15.28
N SER A 80 -22.36 -23.61 14.06
CA SER A 80 -23.32 -24.67 13.70
C SER A 80 -22.72 -26.06 13.90
N GLN A 81 -21.45 -26.27 13.54
CA GLN A 81 -20.77 -27.55 13.81
C GLN A 81 -20.62 -27.82 15.30
N LYS A 82 -20.21 -26.79 16.07
CA LYS A 82 -20.00 -26.88 17.52
C LYS A 82 -21.27 -27.27 18.27
N TYR A 83 -22.42 -26.72 17.86
CA TYR A 83 -23.70 -26.94 18.52
C TYR A 83 -24.56 -28.03 17.88
N MET A 84 -24.19 -28.56 16.71
CA MET A 84 -24.92 -29.64 16.03
C MET A 84 -25.21 -30.84 16.95
N PRO A 85 -24.26 -31.34 17.78
CA PRO A 85 -24.55 -32.47 18.68
C PRO A 85 -25.59 -32.19 19.75
N MET A 86 -25.89 -30.92 20.02
CA MET A 86 -26.88 -30.46 21.00
C MET A 86 -28.18 -30.01 20.34
N MET A 87 -28.29 -30.10 19.01
CA MET A 87 -29.43 -29.56 18.27
C MET A 87 -30.62 -30.53 18.30
N GLU A 88 -31.79 -30.04 18.69
CA GLU A 88 -33.03 -30.82 18.62
C GLU A 88 -33.52 -30.92 17.18
N LEU A 89 -33.30 -32.08 16.55
CA LEU A 89 -33.66 -32.31 15.16
C LEU A 89 -35.14 -32.66 14.93
N GLY A 90 -35.92 -32.86 16.00
CA GLY A 90 -37.33 -33.24 15.91
C GLY A 90 -37.52 -34.49 15.05
N VAL A 91 -38.48 -34.45 14.12
CA VAL A 91 -38.78 -35.58 13.20
C VAL A 91 -37.60 -36.03 12.33
N LEU A 92 -36.55 -35.21 12.20
CA LEU A 92 -35.35 -35.57 11.47
C LEU A 92 -34.41 -36.49 12.27
N SER A 93 -34.58 -36.64 13.58
CA SER A 93 -33.75 -37.52 14.42
C SER A 93 -33.83 -38.98 13.98
N ASP A 94 -34.96 -39.39 13.39
CA ASP A 94 -35.19 -40.75 12.92
C ASP A 94 -34.43 -41.06 11.62
N MET A 95 -33.90 -40.02 10.94
CA MET A 95 -33.10 -40.21 9.74
C MET A 95 -31.71 -40.73 10.09
N PHE A 96 -31.36 -41.88 9.50
CA PHE A 96 -30.06 -42.50 9.71
C PHE A 96 -28.89 -41.56 9.34
N ASP A 97 -27.98 -41.40 10.29
CA ASP A 97 -26.76 -40.59 10.20
C ASP A 97 -26.99 -39.10 9.85
N ILE A 98 -28.16 -38.54 10.19
CA ILE A 98 -28.47 -37.13 9.90
C ILE A 98 -27.42 -36.17 10.48
N ASP A 99 -26.98 -36.38 11.71
CA ASP A 99 -25.97 -35.54 12.36
C ASP A 99 -24.64 -35.59 11.65
N LYS A 100 -24.19 -36.80 11.28
CA LYS A 100 -22.93 -37.00 10.54
C LYS A 100 -22.99 -36.33 9.17
N LYS A 101 -24.12 -36.43 8.47
CA LYS A 101 -24.33 -35.78 7.17
C LYS A 101 -24.35 -34.26 7.31
N ALA A 102 -25.02 -33.73 8.33
CA ALA A 102 -25.07 -32.29 8.62
C ALA A 102 -23.68 -31.75 8.96
N LEU A 103 -22.95 -32.42 9.88
CA LEU A 103 -21.57 -32.08 10.23
C LEU A 103 -20.65 -32.10 9.02
N LYS A 104 -20.70 -33.15 8.18
CA LYS A 104 -19.91 -33.23 6.94
C LYS A 104 -20.20 -32.08 5.98
N LYS A 105 -21.47 -31.71 5.84
CA LYS A 105 -21.89 -30.57 5.00
C LYS A 105 -21.32 -29.26 5.56
N LEU A 106 -21.47 -29.03 6.86
CA LEU A 106 -20.97 -27.81 7.51
C LEU A 106 -19.43 -27.72 7.46
N PHE A 107 -18.72 -28.84 7.62
CA PHE A 107 -17.26 -28.90 7.47
C PHE A 107 -16.81 -28.52 6.05
N THR A 108 -17.50 -29.05 5.04
CA THR A 108 -17.25 -28.71 3.63
C THR A 108 -17.51 -27.23 3.37
N GLN A 109 -18.60 -26.68 3.90
CA GLN A 109 -18.92 -25.26 3.82
C GLN A 109 -17.86 -24.40 4.50
N GLN A 110 -17.44 -24.75 5.71
CA GLN A 110 -16.40 -24.06 6.47
C GLN A 110 -15.11 -24.00 5.66
N SER A 111 -14.67 -25.11 5.09
CA SER A 111 -13.47 -25.17 4.24
C SER A 111 -13.58 -24.28 2.99
N SER A 112 -14.76 -24.25 2.35
CA SER A 112 -15.02 -23.35 1.22
C SER A 112 -14.95 -21.87 1.64
N TYR A 113 -15.52 -21.51 2.79
CA TYR A 113 -15.50 -20.15 3.30
C TYR A 113 -14.10 -19.70 3.72
N ARG A 114 -13.25 -20.59 4.24
CA ARG A 114 -11.82 -20.29 4.49
C ARG A 114 -11.11 -19.86 3.21
N ILE A 115 -11.28 -20.62 2.12
CA ILE A 115 -10.65 -20.31 0.82
C ILE A 115 -11.14 -18.96 0.29
N LYS A 116 -12.45 -18.71 0.37
CA LYS A 116 -13.03 -17.44 -0.11
C LYS A 116 -12.59 -16.24 0.74
N LEU A 117 -12.53 -16.40 2.06
CA LEU A 117 -12.02 -15.37 2.98
C LEU A 117 -10.57 -15.01 2.64
N LEU A 118 -9.72 -16.01 2.41
CA LEU A 118 -8.33 -15.81 2.02
C LEU A 118 -8.21 -15.14 0.65
N SER A 119 -9.09 -15.47 -0.30
CA SER A 119 -9.15 -14.79 -1.61
C SER A 119 -9.48 -13.30 -1.44
N SER A 120 -10.50 -12.95 -0.64
CA SER A 120 -10.84 -11.56 -0.37
C SER A 120 -9.71 -10.81 0.33
N TYR A 121 -8.95 -11.47 1.21
CA TYR A 121 -7.75 -10.88 1.78
C TYR A 121 -6.68 -10.58 0.74
N LYS A 122 -6.38 -11.54 -0.13
CA LYS A 122 -5.43 -11.35 -1.23
C LYS A 122 -5.84 -10.16 -2.12
N GLU A 123 -7.13 -10.01 -2.39
CA GLU A 123 -7.68 -8.85 -3.12
C GLU A 123 -7.44 -7.54 -2.35
N MET A 124 -7.72 -7.49 -1.04
CA MET A 124 -7.44 -6.31 -0.22
C MET A 124 -5.96 -5.93 -0.23
N VAL A 125 -5.05 -6.90 -0.10
CA VAL A 125 -3.60 -6.64 -0.16
C VAL A 125 -3.19 -6.13 -1.55
N ALA A 126 -3.73 -6.71 -2.63
CA ALA A 126 -3.46 -6.27 -3.99
C ALA A 126 -3.92 -4.81 -4.21
N VAL A 127 -5.09 -4.44 -3.70
CA VAL A 127 -5.59 -3.05 -3.76
C VAL A 127 -4.64 -2.10 -3.03
N VAL A 128 -4.14 -2.47 -1.84
CA VAL A 128 -3.18 -1.63 -1.10
C VAL A 128 -1.85 -1.50 -1.85
N VAL A 129 -1.38 -2.55 -2.53
CA VAL A 129 -0.20 -2.47 -3.41
C VAL A 129 -0.42 -1.45 -4.53
N GLU A 130 -1.58 -1.45 -5.18
CA GLU A 130 -1.91 -0.48 -6.22
C GLU A 130 -2.01 0.95 -5.67
N MET A 131 -2.60 1.14 -4.47
CA MET A 131 -2.60 2.44 -3.79
C MET A 131 -1.18 2.95 -3.55
N VAL A 132 -0.29 2.09 -3.04
CA VAL A 132 1.12 2.44 -2.80
C VAL A 132 1.81 2.80 -4.12
N ASN A 133 1.60 2.03 -5.19
CA ASN A 133 2.16 2.33 -6.50
C ASN A 133 1.67 3.67 -7.05
N ALA A 134 0.37 3.95 -6.96
CA ALA A 134 -0.21 5.21 -7.41
C ALA A 134 0.33 6.41 -6.61
N SER A 135 0.40 6.29 -5.28
CA SER A 135 0.93 7.34 -4.40
C SER A 135 2.40 7.67 -4.69
N ARG A 136 3.24 6.65 -4.97
CA ARG A 136 4.65 6.83 -5.31
C ARG A 136 4.87 7.39 -6.72
N SER A 137 3.87 7.30 -7.59
CA SER A 137 3.97 7.69 -9.01
C SER A 137 3.44 9.09 -9.30
N LEU A 138 3.26 9.95 -8.28
CA LEU A 138 2.75 11.32 -8.45
C LEU A 138 3.76 12.27 -9.11
N ARG A 139 5.06 12.02 -8.94
CA ARG A 139 6.15 12.82 -9.54
C ARG A 139 6.32 12.58 -11.04
N CYS A 140 6.90 13.57 -11.72
CA CYS A 140 7.13 13.57 -13.16
C CYS A 140 8.60 13.84 -13.45
N TYR A 141 9.32 12.80 -13.89
CA TYR A 141 10.76 12.84 -14.13
C TYR A 141 11.08 13.00 -15.61
N THR A 142 12.27 13.51 -15.92
CA THR A 142 12.76 13.68 -17.29
C THR A 142 13.57 12.45 -17.70
N LYS A 143 13.23 11.83 -18.83
CA LYS A 143 13.93 10.68 -19.38
C LYS A 143 15.12 11.13 -20.24
N LEU A 144 16.34 10.88 -19.78
CA LEU A 144 17.58 11.26 -20.48
C LEU A 144 17.81 10.45 -21.77
N SER A 145 17.30 9.21 -21.84
CA SER A 145 17.64 8.25 -22.90
C SER A 145 16.94 8.46 -24.25
N THR A 146 15.89 9.29 -24.32
CA THR A 146 15.09 9.49 -25.55
C THR A 146 14.86 10.96 -25.93
N GLY A 147 15.50 11.90 -25.25
CA GLY A 147 15.28 13.34 -25.45
C GLY A 147 13.96 13.85 -24.86
N SER A 148 14.04 14.68 -23.82
CA SER A 148 12.94 15.48 -23.20
C SER A 148 11.60 14.80 -22.88
N LEU A 149 11.51 13.46 -22.90
CA LEU A 149 10.24 12.77 -22.63
C LEU A 149 10.02 12.63 -21.13
N ILE A 150 8.82 12.96 -20.65
CA ILE A 150 8.47 12.88 -19.23
C ILE A 150 8.05 11.45 -18.88
N GLN A 151 8.63 10.89 -17.82
CA GLN A 151 8.35 9.57 -17.26
C GLN A 151 7.64 9.71 -15.91
N PHE A 152 6.62 8.88 -15.72
CA PHE A 152 5.85 8.77 -14.49
C PHE A 152 6.26 7.46 -13.82
N SER A 153 7.03 7.54 -12.75
CA SER A 153 7.61 6.38 -12.06
C SER A 153 7.71 6.69 -10.56
N GLY A 154 7.81 5.66 -9.72
CA GLY A 154 8.22 5.82 -8.32
C GLY A 154 9.73 6.05 -8.15
N THR A 155 10.52 5.92 -9.22
CA THR A 155 11.98 6.02 -9.21
C THR A 155 12.47 7.06 -10.20
N LYS A 156 13.49 7.83 -9.79
CA LYS A 156 14.21 8.77 -10.65
C LYS A 156 15.34 8.06 -11.39
N GLU A 157 15.46 8.30 -12.69
CA GLU A 157 16.62 7.85 -13.49
C GLU A 157 17.81 8.83 -13.33
N ASP A 158 17.51 10.14 -13.30
CA ASP A 158 18.50 11.18 -13.02
C ASP A 158 18.49 11.56 -11.54
N SER A 159 19.64 11.41 -10.88
CA SER A 159 19.81 11.79 -9.46
C SER A 159 19.52 13.27 -9.18
N ASN A 160 19.66 14.15 -10.18
CA ASN A 160 19.45 15.60 -10.07
C ASN A 160 18.00 16.03 -10.35
N ASP A 161 17.15 15.15 -10.87
CA ASP A 161 15.74 15.45 -11.11
C ASP A 161 14.89 15.06 -9.89
N ALA A 162 14.39 16.08 -9.18
CA ALA A 162 13.47 15.89 -8.08
C ALA A 162 12.06 15.49 -8.56
N GLY A 163 11.72 15.67 -9.83
CA GLY A 163 10.41 15.32 -10.40
C GLY A 163 9.25 16.24 -10.00
N ASP A 164 9.55 17.36 -9.31
CA ASP A 164 8.58 18.36 -8.83
C ASP A 164 8.82 19.78 -9.39
N CYS A 165 9.74 19.91 -10.35
CA CYS A 165 10.13 21.16 -11.00
C CYS A 165 10.46 22.30 -9.99
N GLY A 166 11.12 21.97 -8.88
CA GLY A 166 11.52 22.94 -7.87
C GLY A 166 10.38 23.38 -6.95
N GLY A 167 9.35 22.55 -6.79
CA GLY A 167 8.25 22.78 -5.86
C GLY A 167 7.22 23.80 -6.34
N ILE A 168 7.18 24.10 -7.64
CA ILE A 168 6.19 25.01 -8.21
C ILE A 168 4.77 24.44 -8.09
N PRO A 169 3.74 25.29 -7.89
CA PRO A 169 2.35 24.83 -7.95
C PRO A 169 2.02 24.22 -9.31
N VAL A 170 1.36 23.06 -9.29
CA VAL A 170 0.95 22.33 -10.51
C VAL A 170 -0.38 22.85 -11.03
N PHE A 171 -1.32 23.11 -10.12
CA PHE A 171 -2.63 23.70 -10.39
C PHE A 171 -2.71 25.13 -9.86
N ASN A 172 -3.53 25.37 -8.82
CA ASN A 172 -3.77 26.69 -8.27
C ASN A 172 -2.79 26.98 -7.13
N PHE A 173 -2.78 26.13 -6.11
CA PHE A 173 -2.09 26.37 -4.85
C PHE A 173 -1.08 25.26 -4.50
N TRP A 174 -1.33 24.02 -4.94
CA TRP A 174 -0.57 22.87 -4.48
C TRP A 174 0.54 22.49 -5.43
N ASN A 175 1.72 22.23 -4.86
CA ASN A 175 2.82 21.56 -5.53
C ASN A 175 2.67 20.02 -5.41
N VAL A 176 3.51 19.27 -6.12
CA VAL A 176 3.46 17.79 -6.11
C VAL A 176 3.59 17.22 -4.69
N SER A 177 4.45 17.80 -3.85
CA SER A 177 4.66 17.32 -2.48
C SER A 177 3.41 17.43 -1.60
N ALA A 178 2.57 18.45 -1.80
CA ALA A 178 1.29 18.54 -1.09
C ALA A 178 0.35 17.38 -1.46
N PHE A 179 0.28 17.02 -2.74
CA PHE A 179 -0.47 15.84 -3.18
C PHE A 179 0.13 14.54 -2.62
N GLU A 180 1.46 14.40 -2.61
CA GLU A 180 2.12 13.22 -2.04
C GLU A 180 1.77 13.03 -0.56
N LYS A 181 1.77 14.09 0.24
CA LYS A 181 1.41 14.03 1.66
C LYS A 181 -0.04 13.55 1.87
N MET A 182 -0.96 14.07 1.08
CA MET A 182 -2.37 13.67 1.15
C MET A 182 -2.56 12.21 0.71
N ALA A 183 -1.85 11.77 -0.34
CA ALA A 183 -1.88 10.39 -0.79
C ALA A 183 -1.22 9.45 0.24
N GLU A 184 -0.10 9.84 0.83
CA GLU A 184 0.59 9.07 1.88
C GLU A 184 -0.31 8.88 3.10
N GLU A 185 -0.96 9.94 3.58
CA GLU A 185 -1.92 9.86 4.69
C GLU A 185 -3.07 8.90 4.35
N LEU A 186 -3.64 9.02 3.15
CA LEU A 186 -4.70 8.14 2.65
C LEU A 186 -4.25 6.66 2.66
N VAL A 187 -3.13 6.35 2.00
CA VAL A 187 -2.61 4.98 1.85
C VAL A 187 -2.22 4.37 3.19
N GLU A 188 -1.70 5.17 4.11
CA GLU A 188 -1.28 4.70 5.43
C GLU A 188 -2.44 4.19 6.29
N MET A 189 -3.65 4.77 6.15
CA MET A 189 -4.87 4.24 6.79
C MET A 189 -5.17 2.80 6.31
N PHE A 190 -5.15 2.57 4.99
CA PHE A 190 -5.43 1.24 4.42
C PHE A 190 -4.32 0.22 4.74
N LYS A 191 -3.05 0.65 4.77
CA LYS A 191 -1.93 -0.20 5.19
C LYS A 191 -2.09 -0.72 6.62
N ARG A 192 -2.52 0.12 7.56
CA ARG A 192 -2.77 -0.31 8.94
C ARG A 192 -3.95 -1.25 9.02
N GLU A 193 -5.01 -0.93 8.28
CA GLU A 193 -6.21 -1.76 8.25
C GLU A 193 -5.93 -3.16 7.67
N VAL A 194 -5.14 -3.28 6.60
CA VAL A 194 -4.85 -4.59 6.01
C VAL A 194 -4.05 -5.49 6.97
N MET A 195 -3.15 -4.93 7.78
CA MET A 195 -2.44 -5.70 8.81
C MET A 195 -3.36 -6.15 9.93
N LEU A 196 -4.32 -5.31 10.34
CA LEU A 196 -5.34 -5.73 11.30
C LEU A 196 -6.22 -6.84 10.72
N LYS A 197 -6.66 -6.72 9.45
CA LYS A 197 -7.41 -7.78 8.78
C LYS A 197 -6.60 -9.08 8.71
N ARG A 198 -5.30 -9.01 8.41
CA ARG A 198 -4.39 -10.17 8.42
C ARG A 198 -4.43 -10.92 9.74
N LEU A 199 -4.36 -10.20 10.86
CA LEU A 199 -4.47 -10.79 12.20
C LEU A 199 -5.82 -11.50 12.39
N LEU A 200 -6.93 -10.83 12.03
CA LEU A 200 -8.26 -11.44 12.12
C LEU A 200 -8.39 -12.71 11.26
N ILE A 201 -7.80 -12.71 10.06
CA ILE A 201 -7.84 -13.86 9.15
C ILE A 201 -7.11 -15.04 9.76
N MET A 202 -5.93 -14.83 10.35
CA MET A 202 -5.18 -15.87 11.03
C MET A 202 -6.01 -16.58 12.10
N GLU A 203 -6.74 -15.81 12.92
CA GLU A 203 -7.66 -16.36 13.91
C GLU A 203 -8.82 -17.12 13.26
N LEU A 204 -9.46 -16.53 12.26
CA LEU A 204 -10.66 -17.05 11.61
C LEU A 204 -10.39 -18.34 10.82
N ILE A 205 -9.29 -18.42 10.08
CA ILE A 205 -8.94 -19.63 9.31
C ILE A 205 -8.53 -20.80 10.22
N SER A 206 -8.05 -20.48 11.44
CA SER A 206 -7.62 -21.46 12.45
C SER A 206 -8.77 -22.05 13.27
N LEU A 207 -10.00 -21.56 13.09
CA LEU A 207 -11.19 -22.14 13.73
C LEU A 207 -11.31 -23.61 13.35
N SER A 208 -11.39 -24.51 14.33
CA SER A 208 -11.53 -25.96 14.09
C SER A 208 -12.43 -26.60 15.14
N THR A 209 -13.25 -27.56 14.71
CA THR A 209 -14.04 -28.43 15.60
C THR A 209 -13.39 -29.81 15.79
N GLU A 210 -12.38 -30.15 15.01
CA GLU A 210 -11.56 -31.35 15.21
C GLU A 210 -10.47 -31.06 16.25
N VAL A 211 -9.97 -32.11 16.94
CA VAL A 211 -8.87 -32.03 17.94
C VAL A 211 -7.81 -31.05 17.44
N PRO A 212 -7.28 -30.13 18.27
CA PRO A 212 -6.35 -29.11 17.81
C PRO A 212 -5.15 -29.79 17.15
N GLN A 213 -5.16 -29.90 15.83
CA GLN A 213 -3.90 -30.00 15.13
C GLN A 213 -3.26 -28.63 15.30
N PRO A 214 -1.97 -28.58 15.65
CA PRO A 214 -1.24 -27.33 15.64
C PRO A 214 -1.10 -26.92 14.18
N ILE A 215 -2.17 -26.35 13.61
CA ILE A 215 -2.04 -25.41 12.51
C ILE A 215 -1.44 -24.17 13.18
N ASN A 216 -0.14 -24.27 13.39
CA ASN A 216 0.67 -23.22 13.98
C ASN A 216 0.88 -22.21 12.87
N ASN A 217 -0.18 -21.52 12.47
CA ASN A 217 -0.09 -20.39 11.56
C ASN A 217 0.61 -19.29 12.36
N SER A 218 1.93 -19.32 12.30
CA SER A 218 2.76 -18.31 12.91
C SER A 218 2.47 -17.00 12.20
N TRP A 219 2.59 -15.89 12.94
CA TRP A 219 2.58 -14.56 12.32
C TRP A 219 3.61 -14.44 11.19
N SER A 220 4.66 -15.25 11.24
CA SER A 220 5.74 -15.36 10.27
C SER A 220 5.45 -16.23 9.05
N ASP A 221 4.27 -16.86 8.95
CA ASP A 221 3.92 -17.70 7.80
C ASP A 221 3.11 -16.90 6.77
N GLU A 222 3.29 -17.22 5.48
CA GLU A 222 2.47 -16.66 4.42
C GLU A 222 1.04 -17.22 4.51
N LEU A 223 0.04 -16.33 4.46
CA LEU A 223 -1.36 -16.74 4.36
C LEU A 223 -1.71 -17.23 2.95
N TYR A 224 -1.04 -16.71 1.93
CA TYR A 224 -1.15 -17.16 0.55
C TYR A 224 0.20 -17.01 -0.15
N HIS A 225 0.43 -17.80 -1.19
CA HIS A 225 1.68 -17.77 -1.95
C HIS A 225 1.99 -16.38 -2.52
N GLY A 226 3.15 -15.82 -2.15
CA GLY A 226 3.59 -14.49 -2.58
C GLY A 226 3.04 -13.34 -1.74
N GLU A 227 2.48 -13.63 -0.56
CA GLU A 227 2.04 -12.60 0.39
C GLU A 227 3.20 -11.66 0.75
N PHE A 228 4.38 -12.19 1.06
CA PHE A 228 5.47 -11.36 1.57
C PHE A 228 6.03 -10.41 0.51
N ASP A 229 6.01 -10.81 -0.76
CA ASP A 229 6.37 -9.91 -1.86
C ASP A 229 5.40 -8.72 -1.94
N HIS A 230 4.10 -8.97 -1.77
CA HIS A 230 3.10 -7.91 -1.74
C HIS A 230 3.26 -7.02 -0.51
N LEU A 231 3.43 -7.60 0.68
CA LEU A 231 3.63 -6.83 1.91
C LEU A 231 4.94 -6.01 1.85
N THR A 232 5.99 -6.54 1.23
CA THR A 232 7.26 -5.82 1.02
C THR A 232 7.07 -4.59 0.16
N LYS A 233 6.30 -4.68 -0.95
CA LYS A 233 5.95 -3.51 -1.78
C LYS A 233 5.26 -2.42 -0.97
N CYS A 234 4.45 -2.80 0.01
CA CYS A 234 3.75 -1.89 0.91
C CYS A 234 4.57 -1.41 2.10
N SER A 235 5.83 -1.85 2.27
CA SER A 235 6.62 -1.62 3.48
C SER A 235 5.94 -2.15 4.75
N LEU A 236 5.21 -3.26 4.62
CA LEU A 236 4.50 -3.99 5.67
C LEU A 236 5.16 -5.33 6.02
N TYR A 237 6.30 -5.63 5.40
CA TYR A 237 7.17 -6.74 5.74
C TYR A 237 8.56 -6.21 6.04
N SER A 238 9.12 -6.58 7.18
CA SER A 238 10.50 -6.21 7.54
C SER A 238 11.46 -7.29 7.07
N MET A 239 12.37 -6.91 6.18
CA MET A 239 13.44 -7.78 5.69
C MET A 239 14.49 -8.07 6.78
N GLU A 240 14.68 -7.16 7.73
CA GLU A 240 15.67 -7.30 8.81
C GLU A 240 15.31 -8.43 9.78
N VAL A 241 14.03 -8.51 10.15
CA VAL A 241 13.52 -9.53 11.08
C VAL A 241 12.81 -10.68 10.37
N ALA A 242 12.68 -10.63 9.03
CA ALA A 242 11.94 -11.56 8.19
C ALA A 242 10.52 -11.83 8.69
N LYS A 243 9.78 -10.76 9.03
CA LYS A 243 8.41 -10.85 9.57
C LYS A 243 7.51 -9.72 9.09
N PRO A 244 6.19 -9.98 8.97
CA PRO A 244 5.21 -8.92 8.76
C PRO A 244 5.21 -7.92 9.94
N VAL A 245 4.98 -6.64 9.62
CA VAL A 245 4.88 -5.56 10.61
C VAL A 245 3.63 -5.79 11.46
N LEU A 246 3.76 -5.73 12.78
CA LEU A 246 2.62 -5.93 13.68
C LEU A 246 1.52 -4.88 13.43
N PRO A 247 0.24 -5.26 13.54
CA PRO A 247 -0.86 -4.31 13.43
C PRO A 247 -0.69 -3.20 14.46
N ARG A 248 -0.89 -1.95 14.01
CA ARG A 248 -0.93 -0.77 14.88
C ARG A 248 -2.33 -0.21 14.82
N VAL A 249 -3.00 -0.16 15.96
CA VAL A 249 -4.21 0.65 16.11
C VAL A 249 -3.74 2.05 16.46
N LYS A 250 -4.42 3.09 15.94
CA LYS A 250 -4.12 4.49 16.28
C LYS A 250 -3.97 4.61 17.81
N ASP A 251 -2.81 5.09 18.25
CA ASP A 251 -2.43 5.30 19.66
C ASP A 251 -2.08 4.06 20.53
N TYR A 252 -2.10 2.84 19.98
CA TYR A 252 -1.69 1.63 20.72
C TYR A 252 -0.80 0.69 19.89
N ASN A 253 0.43 0.50 20.38
CA ASN A 253 1.29 -0.59 19.92
C ASN A 253 0.79 -1.90 20.55
N ILE A 254 0.27 -2.81 19.74
CA ILE A 254 0.02 -4.19 20.19
C ILE A 254 1.40 -4.83 20.39
N GLY A 255 1.86 -4.84 21.64
CA GLY A 255 3.10 -5.49 22.03
C GLY A 255 3.04 -6.99 21.71
N SER A 256 4.19 -7.58 21.44
CA SER A 256 4.35 -9.01 21.18
C SER A 256 4.03 -9.85 22.42
N SER A 257 2.78 -9.98 22.79
CA SER A 257 2.34 -11.05 23.66
C SER A 257 2.28 -12.32 22.82
N SER A 258 3.04 -13.34 23.18
CA SER A 258 2.85 -14.68 22.62
C SER A 258 1.40 -15.08 22.90
N ILE A 259 0.56 -15.06 21.87
CA ILE A 259 -0.82 -15.48 22.02
C ILE A 259 -0.76 -17.00 22.24
N SER A 260 -0.94 -17.42 23.48
CA SER A 260 -1.04 -18.82 23.85
C SER A 260 -2.40 -19.34 23.37
N HIS A 261 -2.42 -19.93 22.17
CA HIS A 261 -3.61 -20.55 21.60
C HIS A 261 -3.81 -21.95 22.19
N THR A 262 -4.39 -22.04 23.39
CA THR A 262 -4.80 -23.33 23.95
C THR A 262 -6.31 -23.55 23.90
N ASN A 263 -7.11 -22.52 23.69
CA ASN A 263 -8.57 -22.61 23.66
C ASN A 263 -9.17 -22.04 22.37
N GLN A 264 -10.12 -22.78 21.77
CA GLN A 264 -10.95 -22.27 20.68
C GLN A 264 -11.77 -21.05 21.16
N PRO A 265 -12.00 -20.03 20.32
CA PRO A 265 -12.65 -18.80 20.74
C PRO A 265 -14.12 -19.02 21.13
N THR A 266 -14.60 -18.21 22.08
CA THR A 266 -16.02 -18.15 22.46
C THR A 266 -16.84 -17.37 21.42
N ALA A 267 -18.17 -17.45 21.51
CA ALA A 267 -19.05 -16.71 20.60
C ALA A 267 -18.84 -15.18 20.71
N GLU A 268 -18.55 -14.68 21.90
CA GLU A 268 -18.26 -13.26 22.18
C GLU A 268 -16.96 -12.83 21.50
N ILE A 269 -15.91 -13.66 21.56
CA ILE A 269 -14.64 -13.38 20.87
C ILE A 269 -14.85 -13.34 19.35
N LEU A 270 -15.61 -14.28 18.80
CA LEU A 270 -15.95 -14.30 17.38
C LEU A 270 -16.74 -13.05 16.96
N GLN A 271 -17.67 -12.58 17.80
CA GLN A 271 -18.38 -11.34 17.59
C GLN A 271 -17.43 -10.14 17.59
N ILE A 272 -16.44 -10.10 18.48
CA ILE A 272 -15.40 -9.06 18.49
C ILE A 272 -14.62 -9.08 17.16
N TYR A 273 -14.22 -10.25 16.66
CA TYR A 273 -13.51 -10.35 15.39
C TYR A 273 -14.34 -9.81 14.21
N LEU A 274 -15.61 -10.22 14.10
CA LEU A 274 -16.50 -9.75 13.03
C LEU A 274 -16.83 -8.25 13.15
N THR A 275 -16.99 -7.75 14.37
CA THR A 275 -17.25 -6.32 14.61
C THR A 275 -16.02 -5.48 14.31
N THR A 276 -14.83 -5.95 14.69
CA THR A 276 -13.55 -5.30 14.34
C THR A 276 -13.36 -5.28 12.82
N TRP A 277 -13.72 -6.36 12.12
CA TRP A 277 -13.73 -6.36 10.67
C TRP A 277 -14.69 -5.29 10.12
N LEU A 278 -15.90 -5.20 10.64
CA LEU A 278 -16.90 -4.24 10.14
C LEU A 278 -16.51 -2.78 10.42
N ALA A 279 -15.89 -2.50 11.56
CA ALA A 279 -15.64 -1.13 12.03
C ALA A 279 -14.54 -0.39 11.26
N GLU A 280 -13.68 -1.10 10.54
CA GLU A 280 -12.54 -0.53 9.80
C GLU A 280 -11.74 0.48 10.63
N VAL A 281 -11.33 0.06 11.84
CA VAL A 281 -10.87 0.96 12.92
C VAL A 281 -9.66 1.84 12.57
N ASN A 282 -8.90 1.52 11.53
CA ASN A 282 -7.77 2.35 11.07
C ASN A 282 -8.10 3.27 9.89
N ILE A 283 -9.33 3.20 9.36
CA ILE A 283 -9.81 4.03 8.26
C ILE A 283 -10.77 5.07 8.83
N ASP A 284 -10.33 6.33 8.85
CA ASP A 284 -11.20 7.45 9.17
C ASP A 284 -11.94 7.86 7.88
N THR A 285 -13.17 7.35 7.71
CA THR A 285 -13.97 7.61 6.50
C THR A 285 -14.20 9.09 6.26
N HIS A 286 -14.38 9.90 7.32
CA HIS A 286 -14.53 11.34 7.17
C HIS A 286 -13.26 11.98 6.63
N ARG A 287 -12.09 11.59 7.16
CA ARG A 287 -10.81 12.08 6.66
C ARG A 287 -10.52 11.63 5.24
N VAL A 288 -10.89 10.40 4.86
CA VAL A 288 -10.79 9.92 3.48
C VAL A 288 -11.62 10.79 2.54
N ASP A 289 -12.88 11.05 2.88
CA ASP A 289 -13.77 11.88 2.06
C ASP A 289 -13.27 13.34 1.98
N GLU A 290 -12.75 13.89 3.08
CA GLU A 290 -12.12 15.21 3.13
C GLU A 290 -10.89 15.29 2.21
N ILE A 291 -9.98 14.30 2.28
CA ILE A 291 -8.79 14.24 1.42
C ILE A 291 -9.20 14.26 -0.06
N LEU A 292 -10.16 13.41 -0.45
CA LEU A 292 -10.64 13.32 -1.82
C LEU A 292 -11.33 14.62 -2.27
N ALA A 293 -12.10 15.27 -1.39
CA ALA A 293 -12.75 16.55 -1.69
C ALA A 293 -11.72 17.68 -1.90
N LEU A 294 -10.75 17.83 -0.99
CA LEU A 294 -9.71 18.86 -1.09
C LEU A 294 -8.86 18.69 -2.35
N VAL A 295 -8.44 17.46 -2.65
CA VAL A 295 -7.70 17.17 -3.87
C VAL A 295 -8.57 17.41 -5.10
N GLY A 296 -9.81 16.96 -5.07
CA GLY A 296 -10.77 17.12 -6.16
C GLY A 296 -11.04 18.58 -6.50
N GLU A 297 -11.14 19.45 -5.49
CA GLU A 297 -11.24 20.90 -5.68
C GLU A 297 -9.97 21.47 -6.33
N GLU A 298 -8.79 21.12 -5.82
CA GLU A 298 -7.52 21.63 -6.33
C GLU A 298 -7.26 21.21 -7.78
N ILE A 299 -7.56 19.94 -8.14
CA ILE A 299 -7.36 19.43 -9.49
C ILE A 299 -8.59 19.56 -10.38
N ARG A 300 -9.73 20.07 -9.89
CA ARG A 300 -11.01 20.17 -10.60
C ARG A 300 -11.46 18.81 -11.17
N VAL A 301 -11.57 17.81 -10.30
CA VAL A 301 -12.11 16.47 -10.55
C VAL A 301 -13.02 16.09 -9.38
N THR A 302 -14.09 15.33 -9.65
CA THR A 302 -14.93 14.76 -8.60
C THR A 302 -14.61 13.27 -8.48
N PHE A 303 -14.42 12.80 -7.25
CA PHE A 303 -13.99 11.45 -6.91
C PHE A 303 -15.06 10.64 -6.19
#